data_AF-A0A2H6EIU3-F1
#
_entry.id   AF-A0A2H6EIU3-F1
#
_cell.length_a   1.000
_cell.length_b   1.000
_cell.length_c   1.000
_cell.angle_alpha   90.00
_cell.angle_beta   90.00
_cell.angle_gamma   90.00
#
_symmetry.space_group_name_H-M   'P 1'
#
loop_
_entity.id
_entity.type
_entity.pdbx_description
1 polymer ?
#
loop_
_entity_poly.entity_id
_entity_poly.type
_entity_poly.pdbx_seq_one_letter_code
_entity_poly.pdbx_strand_id
1 'polypeptide(L)'
;MWEQDKIKIESIFRNSNSSDELFDALITSLDHNLSDIDLYKILLANPTLSKDEIIMFTEKLGKEFKKYSSDLYLWTANIFENNCEDYEYLEQAVQYYKKAGLANPTDETPYLNLLNLYNSDFETPANKQILNIIDEGIDKVKKKSKVYFALADHYKKAGNINLQKKYLSLAEKSARLENQ
;
A
#
# COMPACT_ATOMS: atom_id res chain seq x y z
N MET A 1 -12.99 -2.53 30.75
CA MET A 1 -12.23 -3.79 30.85
C MET A 1 -11.27 -3.89 29.68
N TRP A 2 -11.76 -3.83 28.44
CA TRP A 2 -10.95 -3.91 27.20
C TRP A 2 -9.91 -2.81 26.97
N GLU A 3 -10.07 -1.63 27.58
CA GLU A 3 -9.07 -0.55 27.44
C GLU A 3 -7.71 -0.93 28.04
N GLN A 4 -7.71 -1.68 29.15
CA GLN A 4 -6.47 -2.15 29.78
C GLN A 4 -5.79 -3.23 28.92
N ASP A 5 -6.59 -4.11 28.31
CA ASP A 5 -6.06 -5.15 27.41
C ASP A 5 -5.49 -4.53 26.13
N LYS A 6 -6.16 -3.51 25.58
CA LYS A 6 -5.66 -2.76 24.42
C LYS A 6 -4.31 -2.10 24.70
N ILE A 7 -4.18 -1.40 25.83
CA ILE A 7 -2.91 -0.77 26.24
C ILE A 7 -1.81 -1.81 26.40
N LYS A 8 -2.13 -2.96 27.00
CA LYS A 8 -1.18 -4.06 27.17
C LYS A 8 -0.73 -4.63 25.82
N ILE A 9 -1.66 -4.91 24.91
CA ILE A 9 -1.37 -5.42 23.57
C ILE A 9 -0.54 -4.41 22.77
N GLU A 10 -0.91 -3.13 22.81
CA GLU A 10 -0.12 -2.08 22.14
C GLU A 10 1.31 -2.03 22.67
N SER A 11 1.49 -2.13 23.99
CA SER A 11 2.80 -2.17 24.62
C SER A 11 3.63 -3.36 24.15
N ILE A 12 3.00 -4.53 23.96
CA ILE A 12 3.67 -5.72 23.42
C ILE A 12 4.06 -5.48 21.95
N PHE A 13 3.11 -5.04 21.12
CA PHE A 13 3.35 -4.76 19.70
C PHE A 13 4.47 -3.75 19.47
N ARG A 14 4.62 -2.75 20.35
CA ARG A 14 5.64 -1.73 20.21
C ARG A 14 7.02 -2.18 20.67
N ASN A 15 7.10 -2.95 21.76
CA ASN A 15 8.34 -3.14 22.51
C ASN A 15 8.85 -4.57 22.54
N SER A 16 8.04 -5.56 22.15
CA SER A 16 8.49 -6.95 22.15
C SER A 16 9.55 -7.16 21.07
N ASN A 17 10.58 -7.92 21.47
CA ASN A 17 11.64 -8.42 20.60
C ASN A 17 11.50 -9.94 20.33
N SER A 18 10.31 -10.50 20.60
CA SER A 18 10.00 -11.92 20.42
C SER A 18 8.86 -12.09 19.43
N SER A 19 9.11 -12.78 18.31
CA SER A 19 8.05 -13.03 17.33
C SER A 19 6.91 -13.87 17.90
N ASP A 20 7.21 -14.87 18.73
CA ASP A 20 6.19 -15.70 19.37
C ASP A 20 5.26 -14.86 20.28
N GLU A 21 5.83 -13.88 21.00
CA GLU A 21 5.04 -12.99 21.87
C GLU A 21 4.17 -12.04 21.04
N LEU A 22 4.69 -11.54 19.91
CA LEU A 22 3.93 -10.72 18.97
C LEU A 22 2.77 -11.52 18.34
N PHE A 23 3.01 -12.77 17.99
CA PHE A 23 1.99 -13.68 17.47
C PHE A 23 0.91 -13.96 18.52
N ASP A 24 1.28 -14.32 19.74
CA ASP A 24 0.32 -14.58 20.83
C ASP A 24 -0.54 -13.34 21.13
N ALA A 25 0.06 -12.15 21.12
CA ALA A 25 -0.65 -10.89 21.30
C ALA A 25 -1.58 -10.59 20.11
N LEU A 26 -1.18 -10.91 18.88
CA LEU A 26 -2.05 -10.82 17.70
C LEU A 26 -3.26 -11.72 17.85
N ILE A 27 -3.08 -13.01 18.16
CA ILE A 27 -4.20 -13.95 18.35
C ILE A 27 -5.13 -13.47 19.47
N THR A 28 -4.59 -13.07 20.61
CA THR A 28 -5.37 -12.52 21.73
C THR A 28 -6.21 -11.32 21.31
N SER A 29 -5.62 -10.39 20.54
CA SER A 29 -6.34 -9.20 20.06
C SER A 29 -7.49 -9.54 19.10
N LEU A 30 -7.31 -10.57 18.27
CA LEU A 30 -8.31 -11.05 17.31
C LEU A 30 -9.45 -11.77 18.02
N ASP A 31 -9.13 -12.62 19.00
CA ASP A 31 -10.14 -13.31 19.83
C ASP A 31 -11.01 -12.32 20.59
N HIS A 32 -10.44 -11.18 21.00
CA HIS A 32 -11.16 -10.09 21.64
C HIS A 32 -11.87 -9.15 20.64
N ASN A 33 -11.82 -9.44 19.33
CA ASN A 33 -12.41 -8.64 18.25
C ASN A 33 -12.00 -7.15 18.29
N LEU A 34 -10.75 -6.86 18.64
CA LEU A 34 -10.24 -5.50 18.67
C LEU A 34 -10.07 -4.97 17.25
N SER A 35 -11.08 -4.30 16.71
CA SER A 35 -11.06 -3.80 15.32
C SER A 35 -10.29 -2.49 15.11
N ASP A 36 -9.31 -2.19 15.99
CA ASP A 36 -8.49 -0.99 15.88
C ASP A 36 -7.33 -1.24 14.93
N ILE A 37 -7.42 -0.65 13.74
CA ILE A 37 -6.43 -0.84 12.68
C ILE A 37 -5.10 -0.16 13.03
N ASP A 38 -5.12 0.95 13.76
CA ASP A 38 -3.89 1.66 14.11
C ASP A 38 -3.07 0.83 15.12
N LEU A 39 -3.73 0.04 15.97
CA LEU A 39 -3.07 -0.95 16.82
C LEU A 39 -2.30 -1.98 15.99
N TYR A 40 -2.89 -2.48 14.91
CA TYR A 40 -2.23 -3.46 14.04
C TYR A 40 -1.15 -2.86 13.15
N LYS A 41 -1.25 -1.58 12.77
CA LYS A 41 -0.15 -0.87 12.11
C LYS A 41 1.09 -0.80 12.98
N ILE A 42 0.91 -0.65 14.31
CA ILE A 42 2.02 -0.69 15.28
C ILE A 42 2.68 -2.07 15.28
N LEU A 43 1.90 -3.15 15.30
CA LEU A 43 2.44 -4.52 15.18
C LEU A 43 3.27 -4.68 13.90
N LEU A 44 2.71 -4.32 12.74
CA LEU A 44 3.37 -4.52 11.46
C LEU A 44 4.64 -3.67 11.29
N ALA A 45 4.76 -2.57 12.04
CA ALA A 45 5.95 -1.74 12.06
C ALA A 45 7.01 -2.21 13.07
N ASN A 46 6.77 -3.30 13.81
CA ASN A 46 7.74 -3.81 14.77
C ASN A 46 8.96 -4.41 14.02
N PRO A 47 10.20 -3.96 14.31
CA PRO A 47 11.41 -4.37 13.60
C PRO A 47 11.83 -5.83 13.84
N THR A 48 11.22 -6.50 14.82
CA THR A 48 11.43 -7.93 15.09
C THR A 48 10.82 -8.81 14.01
N LEU A 49 9.77 -8.33 13.33
CA LEU A 49 9.08 -9.11 12.34
C LEU A 49 9.93 -9.29 11.08
N SER A 50 10.05 -10.53 10.65
CA SER A 50 10.55 -10.86 9.33
C SER A 50 9.55 -10.46 8.23
N LYS A 51 10.04 -10.37 6.99
CA LYS A 51 9.22 -10.17 5.81
C LYS A 51 8.04 -11.15 5.73
N ASP A 52 8.29 -12.44 5.99
CA ASP A 52 7.27 -13.47 5.89
C ASP A 52 6.19 -13.32 6.98
N GLU A 53 6.58 -12.87 8.17
CA GLU A 53 5.65 -12.58 9.26
C GLU A 53 4.80 -11.34 8.96
N ILE A 54 5.40 -10.28 8.43
CA ILE A 54 4.65 -9.09 7.96
C ILE A 54 3.60 -9.53 6.93
N ILE A 55 3.98 -10.36 5.96
CA ILE A 55 3.06 -10.90 4.93
C ILE A 55 1.95 -11.71 5.61
N MET A 56 2.30 -12.68 6.44
CA MET A 56 1.36 -13.57 7.09
C MET A 56 0.35 -12.81 7.96
N PHE A 57 0.83 -11.87 8.78
CA PHE A 57 -0.01 -11.07 9.67
C PHE A 57 -0.91 -10.13 8.88
N THR A 58 -0.38 -9.46 7.86
CA THR A 58 -1.18 -8.59 6.97
C THR A 58 -2.31 -9.37 6.29
N GLU A 59 -2.01 -10.55 5.76
CA GLU A 59 -3.01 -11.41 5.10
C GLU A 59 -4.08 -11.92 6.06
N LYS A 60 -3.69 -12.28 7.29
CA LYS A 60 -4.64 -12.67 8.34
C LYS A 60 -5.56 -11.50 8.70
N LEU A 61 -5.00 -10.31 8.93
CA LEU A 61 -5.73 -9.10 9.29
C LEU A 61 -6.65 -8.61 8.16
N GLY A 62 -6.18 -8.64 6.91
CA GLY A 62 -6.98 -8.25 5.75
C GLY A 62 -8.19 -9.15 5.51
N LYS A 63 -8.09 -10.44 5.86
CA LYS A 63 -9.22 -11.40 5.81
C LYS A 63 -10.22 -11.16 6.93
N GLU A 64 -9.74 -10.87 8.14
CA GLU A 64 -10.58 -10.61 9.32
C GLU A 64 -11.32 -9.26 9.18
N PHE A 65 -10.57 -8.21 8.85
CA PHE A 65 -11.05 -6.83 8.81
C PHE A 65 -11.18 -6.32 7.37
N LYS A 66 -12.00 -7.00 6.55
CA LYS A 66 -12.15 -6.69 5.11
C LYS A 66 -12.38 -5.21 4.79
N LYS A 67 -13.17 -4.52 5.62
CA LYS A 67 -13.45 -3.07 5.47
C LYS A 67 -12.17 -2.21 5.47
N TYR A 68 -11.14 -2.66 6.19
CA TYR A 68 -9.89 -1.94 6.38
C TYR A 68 -8.71 -2.58 5.63
N SER A 69 -8.96 -3.64 4.87
CA SER A 69 -7.93 -4.37 4.12
C SER A 69 -7.11 -3.46 3.20
N SER A 70 -7.73 -2.49 2.54
CA SER A 70 -7.01 -1.52 1.69
C SER A 70 -6.00 -0.69 2.48
N ASP A 71 -6.36 -0.23 3.67
CA ASP A 71 -5.49 0.59 4.53
C ASP A 71 -4.33 -0.25 5.10
N LEU A 72 -4.62 -1.48 5.50
CA LEU A 72 -3.60 -2.45 5.90
C LEU A 72 -2.62 -2.76 4.76
N TYR A 73 -3.12 -3.02 3.55
CA TYR A 73 -2.27 -3.29 2.40
C TYR A 73 -1.42 -2.07 1.99
N LEU A 74 -1.96 -0.84 2.09
CA LEU A 74 -1.19 0.38 1.90
C LEU A 74 -0.07 0.50 2.93
N TRP A 75 -0.38 0.27 4.21
CA TRP A 75 0.62 0.33 5.28
C TRP A 75 1.74 -0.69 5.07
N THR A 76 1.40 -1.93 4.75
CA THR A 76 2.36 -2.99 4.46
C THR A 76 3.21 -2.69 3.24
N ALA A 77 2.62 -2.12 2.17
CA ALA A 77 3.39 -1.67 1.01
C ALA A 77 4.42 -0.59 1.39
N ASN A 78 4.03 0.40 2.21
CA ASN A 78 4.94 1.43 2.69
C ASN A 78 6.10 0.85 3.53
N ILE A 79 5.85 -0.17 4.36
CA ILE A 79 6.91 -0.84 5.12
C ILE A 79 7.94 -1.47 4.17
N PHE A 80 7.47 -2.16 3.12
CA PHE A 80 8.38 -2.76 2.15
C PHE A 80 9.11 -1.72 1.28
N GLU A 81 8.43 -0.65 0.88
CA GLU A 81 9.03 0.47 0.17
C GLU A 81 10.17 1.11 0.96
N ASN A 82 10.00 1.33 2.27
CA ASN A 82 11.05 1.89 3.13
C ASN A 82 12.29 0.99 3.29
N ASN A 83 12.22 -0.27 2.85
CA ASN A 83 13.31 -1.25 2.89
C ASN A 83 13.69 -1.75 1.48
N CYS A 84 13.36 -1.01 0.42
CA CYS A 84 13.48 -1.45 -0.97
C CYS A 84 14.91 -1.40 -1.55
N GLU A 85 15.95 -1.33 -0.72
CA GLU A 85 17.33 -1.54 -1.18
C GLU A 85 17.52 -2.96 -1.74
N ASP A 86 16.76 -3.92 -1.19
CA ASP A 86 16.59 -5.25 -1.73
C ASP A 86 15.42 -5.29 -2.72
N TYR A 87 15.68 -5.79 -3.92
CA TYR A 87 14.70 -5.90 -5.00
C TYR A 87 13.48 -6.75 -4.61
N GLU A 88 13.63 -7.74 -3.72
CA GLU A 88 12.49 -8.52 -3.23
C GLU A 88 11.50 -7.65 -2.44
N TYR A 89 12.00 -6.67 -1.69
CA TYR A 89 11.15 -5.73 -0.96
C TYR A 89 10.43 -4.77 -1.92
N LEU A 90 11.09 -4.33 -2.98
CA LEU A 90 10.43 -3.56 -4.05
C LEU A 90 9.27 -4.35 -4.67
N GLU A 91 9.48 -5.64 -4.99
CA GLU A 91 8.42 -6.47 -5.54
C GLU A 91 7.25 -6.62 -4.57
N GLN A 92 7.51 -6.82 -3.27
CA GLN A 92 6.45 -6.87 -2.27
C GLN A 92 5.68 -5.55 -2.16
N ALA A 93 6.37 -4.40 -2.17
CA ALA A 93 5.72 -3.09 -2.17
C ALA A 93 4.75 -2.95 -3.37
N VAL A 94 5.20 -3.31 -4.58
CA VAL A 94 4.35 -3.31 -5.78
C VAL A 94 3.14 -4.23 -5.62
N GLN A 95 3.32 -5.46 -5.10
CA GLN A 95 2.22 -6.40 -4.91
C GLN A 95 1.20 -5.90 -3.88
N TYR A 96 1.65 -5.29 -2.78
CA TYR A 96 0.74 -4.79 -1.74
C TYR A 96 0.01 -3.51 -2.16
N TYR A 97 0.64 -2.62 -2.94
CA TYR A 97 -0.09 -1.52 -3.57
C TYR A 97 -1.15 -2.02 -4.55
N LYS A 98 -0.85 -3.06 -5.34
CA LYS A 98 -1.85 -3.72 -6.19
C LYS A 98 -3.03 -4.24 -5.35
N LYS A 99 -2.76 -4.95 -4.25
CA LYS A 99 -3.81 -5.46 -3.36
C LYS A 99 -4.65 -4.34 -2.75
N ALA A 100 -4.03 -3.24 -2.35
CA ALA A 100 -4.76 -2.06 -1.85
C ALA A 100 -5.71 -1.48 -2.92
N GLY A 101 -5.23 -1.29 -4.15
CA GLY A 101 -6.07 -0.83 -5.26
C GLY A 101 -7.21 -1.80 -5.59
N LEU A 102 -7.00 -3.11 -5.45
CA LEU A 102 -8.07 -4.09 -5.62
C LEU A 102 -9.09 -4.07 -4.48
N ALA A 103 -8.65 -3.84 -3.25
CA ALA A 103 -9.50 -3.76 -2.06
C ALA A 103 -10.34 -2.47 -2.03
N ASN A 104 -9.79 -1.35 -2.53
CA ASN A 104 -10.52 -0.11 -2.75
C ASN A 104 -10.24 0.50 -4.13
N PRO A 105 -10.94 0.05 -5.19
CA PRO A 105 -10.68 0.48 -6.57
C PRO A 105 -10.94 1.95 -6.85
N THR A 106 -11.61 2.65 -5.93
CA THR A 106 -11.95 4.06 -6.11
C THR A 106 -10.86 5.02 -5.62
N ASP A 107 -9.91 4.51 -4.82
CA ASP A 107 -8.83 5.29 -4.23
C ASP A 107 -7.66 5.42 -5.20
N GLU A 108 -7.21 6.66 -5.42
CA GLU A 108 -6.05 6.96 -6.25
C GLU A 108 -4.71 6.61 -5.57
N THR A 109 -4.68 6.53 -4.25
CA THR A 109 -3.44 6.49 -3.44
C THR A 109 -2.50 5.33 -3.81
N PRO A 110 -2.97 4.08 -3.97
CA PRO A 110 -2.09 2.98 -4.34
C PRO A 110 -1.39 3.19 -5.69
N TYR A 111 -2.07 3.81 -6.65
CA TYR A 111 -1.54 4.07 -7.99
C TYR A 111 -0.52 5.20 -8.01
N LEU A 112 -0.75 6.23 -7.20
CA LEU A 112 0.22 7.32 -7.02
C LEU A 112 1.51 6.80 -6.37
N ASN A 113 1.39 5.95 -5.35
CA ASN A 113 2.55 5.35 -4.70
C ASN A 113 3.29 4.37 -5.64
N LEU A 114 2.58 3.57 -6.43
CA LEU A 114 3.20 2.72 -7.47
C LEU A 114 4.05 3.53 -8.46
N LEU A 115 3.61 4.72 -8.87
CA LEU A 115 4.39 5.58 -9.75
C LEU A 115 5.66 6.12 -9.10
N ASN A 116 5.67 6.30 -7.77
CA ASN A 116 6.86 6.71 -7.04
C ASN A 116 7.94 5.61 -7.00
N LEU A 117 7.53 4.34 -7.05
CA LEU A 117 8.43 3.18 -7.13
C LEU A 117 9.07 3.00 -8.52
N TYR A 118 8.59 3.71 -9.54
CA TYR A 118 9.12 3.58 -10.88
C TYR A 118 10.55 4.14 -10.95
N ASN A 119 11.51 3.30 -11.36
CA ASN A 119 12.89 3.74 -11.58
C ASN A 119 13.08 4.21 -13.04
N SER A 120 13.32 5.51 -13.26
CA SER A 120 13.51 6.06 -14.61
C SER A 120 14.87 5.76 -15.23
N ASP A 121 15.86 5.40 -14.41
CA ASP A 121 17.24 5.23 -14.85
C ASP A 121 17.47 3.82 -15.42
N PHE A 122 16.65 2.85 -15.01
CA PHE A 122 16.76 1.45 -15.42
C PHE A 122 15.39 0.87 -15.79
N GLU A 123 15.32 0.16 -16.91
CA GLU A 123 14.12 -0.62 -17.25
C GLU A 123 14.08 -1.92 -16.43
N THR A 124 13.23 -1.96 -15.40
CA THR A 124 13.08 -3.12 -14.52
C THR A 124 11.80 -3.90 -14.80
N PRO A 125 11.70 -5.19 -14.40
CA PRO A 125 10.43 -5.92 -14.42
C PRO A 125 9.35 -5.22 -13.58
N ALA A 126 9.72 -4.64 -12.43
CA ALA A 126 8.83 -3.86 -11.58
C ALA A 126 8.20 -2.66 -12.32
N ASN A 127 8.96 -1.92 -13.15
CA ASN A 127 8.43 -0.81 -13.95
C ASN A 127 7.31 -1.26 -14.89
N LYS A 128 7.45 -2.43 -15.53
CA LYS A 128 6.41 -3.00 -16.41
C LYS A 128 5.17 -3.38 -15.61
N GLN A 129 5.36 -3.97 -14.44
CA GLN A 129 4.25 -4.32 -13.54
C GLN A 129 3.49 -3.08 -13.08
N ILE A 130 4.21 -2.03 -12.65
CA ILE A 130 3.63 -0.75 -12.20
C ILE A 130 2.68 -0.19 -13.25
N LEU A 131 3.16 -0.04 -14.50
CA LEU A 131 2.33 0.52 -15.57
C LEU A 131 1.12 -0.36 -15.89
N ASN A 132 1.30 -1.69 -15.96
CA ASN A 132 0.19 -2.61 -16.20
C ASN A 132 -0.88 -2.54 -15.10
N ILE A 133 -0.48 -2.46 -13.84
CA ILE A 133 -1.42 -2.34 -12.70
C ILE A 133 -2.22 -1.05 -12.78
N ILE A 134 -1.57 0.05 -13.15
CA ILE A 134 -2.23 1.35 -13.32
C ILE A 134 -3.22 1.29 -14.48
N ASP A 135 -2.81 0.77 -15.63
CA ASP A 135 -3.68 0.65 -16.81
C ASP A 135 -4.92 -0.22 -16.53
N GLU A 136 -4.78 -1.32 -15.78
CA GLU A 136 -5.89 -2.20 -15.40
C GLU A 136 -6.85 -1.56 -14.38
N GLY A 137 -6.35 -0.64 -13.54
CA GLY A 137 -7.06 -0.11 -12.37
C GLY A 137 -7.66 1.28 -12.55
N ILE A 138 -7.03 2.13 -13.36
CA ILE A 138 -7.31 3.57 -13.43
C ILE A 138 -8.76 3.89 -13.78
N ASP A 139 -9.45 2.99 -14.49
CA ASP A 139 -10.83 3.22 -14.89
C ASP A 139 -11.83 3.22 -13.72
N LYS A 140 -11.47 2.59 -12.60
CA LYS A 140 -12.31 2.52 -11.39
C LYS A 140 -12.00 3.64 -10.40
N VAL A 141 -10.87 4.31 -10.55
CA VAL A 141 -10.40 5.37 -9.65
C VAL A 141 -11.34 6.58 -9.73
N LYS A 142 -11.72 7.12 -8.57
CA LYS A 142 -12.63 8.28 -8.49
C LYS A 142 -11.95 9.56 -8.98
N LYS A 143 -10.68 9.76 -8.61
CA LYS A 143 -9.86 10.92 -8.99
C LYS A 143 -8.80 10.53 -10.02
N LYS A 144 -9.25 10.13 -11.21
CA LYS A 144 -8.36 9.72 -12.32
C LYS A 144 -7.41 10.84 -12.71
N SER A 145 -7.87 12.09 -12.62
CA SER A 145 -7.08 13.28 -12.93
C SER A 145 -5.73 13.28 -12.23
N LYS A 146 -5.69 12.94 -10.94
CA LYS A 146 -4.45 12.88 -10.14
C LYS A 146 -3.48 11.84 -10.67
N VAL A 147 -3.98 10.64 -10.99
CA VAL A 147 -3.14 9.55 -11.53
C VAL A 147 -2.62 9.92 -12.92
N TYR A 148 -3.44 10.54 -13.76
CA TYR A 148 -3.00 11.02 -15.08
C TYR A 148 -1.99 12.16 -15.00
N PHE A 149 -2.11 13.10 -14.05
CA PHE A 149 -1.10 14.11 -13.82
C PHE A 149 0.23 13.48 -13.40
N ALA A 150 0.20 12.51 -12.48
CA ALA A 150 1.40 11.77 -12.07
C ALA A 150 2.04 11.00 -13.23
N LEU A 151 1.24 10.37 -14.10
CA LEU A 151 1.73 9.73 -15.34
C LEU A 151 2.35 10.75 -16.30
N ALA A 152 1.75 11.92 -16.47
CA ALA A 152 2.29 12.97 -17.32
C ALA A 152 3.66 13.44 -16.80
N ASP A 153 3.79 13.67 -15.50
CA ASP A 153 5.06 14.04 -14.87
C ASP A 153 6.10 12.92 -14.98
N HIS A 154 5.68 11.66 -14.85
CA HIS A 154 6.53 10.50 -15.09
C HIS A 154 7.08 10.49 -16.53
N TYR A 155 6.23 10.60 -17.54
CA TYR A 155 6.68 10.59 -18.94
C TYR A 155 7.48 11.84 -19.32
N LYS A 156 7.25 12.97 -18.65
CA LYS A 156 8.10 14.17 -18.77
C LYS A 156 9.53 13.87 -18.32
N LYS A 157 9.70 13.22 -17.15
CA LYS A 157 11.02 12.81 -16.62
C LYS A 157 11.71 11.80 -17.54
N ALA A 158 10.95 10.87 -18.11
CA ALA A 158 11.45 9.90 -19.09
C ALA A 158 11.75 10.49 -20.49
N GLY A 159 11.53 11.80 -20.71
CA GLY A 159 11.73 12.45 -22.01
C GLY A 159 10.69 12.09 -23.09
N ASN A 160 9.61 11.38 -22.73
CA ASN A 160 8.56 10.99 -23.66
C ASN A 160 7.48 12.08 -23.77
N ILE A 161 7.76 13.09 -24.59
CA ILE A 161 6.90 14.28 -24.78
C ILE A 161 5.51 13.89 -25.32
N ASN A 162 5.41 12.85 -26.15
CA ASN A 162 4.13 12.44 -26.73
C ASN A 162 3.19 11.87 -25.66
N LEU A 163 3.69 10.97 -24.81
CA LEU A 163 2.90 10.41 -23.72
C LEU A 163 2.62 11.45 -22.63
N GLN A 164 3.57 12.32 -22.33
CA GLN A 164 3.34 13.46 -21.43
C GLN A 164 2.13 14.29 -21.88
N LYS A 165 2.10 14.74 -23.14
CA LYS A 165 0.98 15.54 -23.68
C LYS A 165 -0.34 14.78 -23.65
N LYS A 166 -0.31 13.49 -24.01
CA LYS A 166 -1.49 12.62 -23.96
C LYS A 166 -2.07 12.57 -22.55
N TYR A 167 -1.26 12.27 -21.55
CA TYR A 167 -1.72 12.13 -20.17
C TYR A 167 -2.13 13.46 -19.54
N LEU A 168 -1.48 14.57 -19.89
CA LEU A 168 -1.92 15.91 -19.48
C LEU A 168 -3.34 16.21 -19.99
N SER A 169 -3.61 15.93 -21.26
CA SER A 169 -4.94 16.12 -21.86
C SER A 169 -6.01 15.25 -21.18
N LEU A 170 -5.69 13.98 -20.87
CA LEU A 170 -6.57 13.08 -20.13
C LEU A 170 -6.81 13.55 -18.69
N ALA A 171 -5.78 14.07 -18.04
CA ALA A 171 -5.86 14.60 -16.67
C ALA A 171 -6.81 15.80 -16.60
N GLU A 172 -6.64 16.78 -17.49
CA GLU A 172 -7.51 17.96 -17.57
C GLU A 172 -8.96 17.60 -17.88
N LYS A 173 -9.18 16.65 -18.80
CA LYS A 173 -10.53 16.16 -19.12
C LYS A 173 -11.18 15.52 -17.90
N SER A 174 -10.45 14.65 -17.20
CA SER A 174 -10.95 13.95 -16.01
C SER A 174 -11.22 14.93 -14.87
N ALA A 175 -10.34 15.91 -14.64
CA ALA A 175 -10.52 16.92 -13.60
C ALA A 175 -11.80 17.76 -13.81
N ARG A 176 -12.17 18.06 -15.06
CA ARG A 176 -13.43 18.75 -15.36
C ARG A 176 -14.66 17.90 -15.02
N LEU A 177 -14.61 16.60 -15.28
CA LEU A 177 -15.70 15.67 -14.99
C LEU A 177 -15.84 15.39 -13.50
N GLU A 178 -14.73 15.38 -12.76
CA GLU A 178 -14.71 15.12 -11.31
C GLU A 178 -15.22 16.29 -10.46
N ASN A 179 -15.22 17.52 -11.01
CA ASN A 179 -15.66 18.75 -10.33
C ASN A 179 -17.10 19.17 -10.69
N GLN A 180 -17.84 18.32 -11.42
CA GLN A 180 -19.26 18.50 -11.76
C GLN A 180 -20.12 17.63 -10.85
#